data_AF-A0A166N7K5-F1
#
_entry.id   AF-A0A166N7K5-F1
#
_cell.length_a   1.000
_cell.length_b   1.000
_cell.length_c   1.000
_cell.angle_alpha   90.00
_cell.angle_beta   90.00
_cell.angle_gamma   90.00
#
_symmetry.space_group_name_H-M   'P 1'
#
loop_
_entity.id
_entity.type
_entity.pdbx_description
1 polymer ?
#
loop_
_entity_poly.entity_id
_entity_poly.type
_entity_poly.pdbx_seq_one_letter_code
_entity_poly.pdbx_strand_id
1 'polypeptide(L)'
;MPRLHSGKDYLLASSRFCLERLVNILEGNTVPGVTYPSEMLTNLTLKRASHKLAEQGRRNRFNLALEDIASLLPQALDDSMIGENDEKTSKSARVGGPPNSKANIVELALRYIRQLKKEVADANKRAVAAENKLGLEGHQCEKKPSRPSWAYRKA
;
A
#
# COMPACT_ATOMS: atom_id res chain seq x y z
N MET A 1 29.39 -33.39 6.63
CA MET A 1 29.05 -32.34 7.62
C MET A 1 28.13 -31.32 6.95
N PRO A 2 26.80 -31.34 7.18
CA PRO A 2 25.93 -30.34 6.58
C PRO A 2 26.02 -29.02 7.36
N ARG A 3 26.20 -27.94 6.60
CA ARG A 3 26.39 -26.56 7.05
C ARG A 3 25.11 -26.06 7.74
N LEU A 4 25.22 -25.41 8.90
CA LEU A 4 24.08 -24.83 9.62
C LEU A 4 23.51 -23.67 8.80
N HIS A 5 22.28 -23.83 8.30
CA HIS A 5 21.53 -22.79 7.61
C HIS A 5 20.90 -21.85 8.65
N SER A 6 20.76 -20.56 8.29
CA SER A 6 20.32 -19.51 9.21
C SER A 6 18.91 -19.77 9.75
N GLY A 7 18.54 -19.18 10.89
CA GLY A 7 17.22 -19.41 11.53
C GLY A 7 16.00 -19.09 10.64
N LYS A 8 16.16 -18.28 9.58
CA LYS A 8 15.12 -18.01 8.59
C LYS A 8 14.89 -19.21 7.65
N ASP A 9 15.95 -19.94 7.35
CA ASP A 9 15.92 -21.13 6.49
C ASP A 9 15.23 -22.31 7.20
N TYR A 10 15.38 -22.39 8.53
CA TYR A 10 14.69 -23.40 9.35
C TYR A 10 13.17 -23.20 9.38
N LEU A 11 12.70 -21.96 9.51
CA LEU A 11 11.26 -21.65 9.47
C LEU A 11 10.66 -21.89 8.09
N LEU A 12 11.38 -21.53 7.02
CA LEU A 12 10.95 -21.84 5.66
C LEU A 12 10.94 -23.35 5.39
N ALA A 13 11.97 -24.08 5.84
CA ALA A 13 12.06 -25.52 5.67
C ALA A 13 10.99 -26.26 6.48
N SER A 14 10.72 -25.83 7.71
CA SER A 14 9.65 -26.39 8.55
C SER A 14 8.26 -26.13 7.96
N SER A 15 8.02 -24.92 7.45
CA SER A 15 6.78 -24.57 6.76
C SER A 15 6.60 -25.36 5.45
N ARG A 16 7.67 -25.52 4.67
CA ARG A 16 7.69 -26.36 3.46
C ARG A 16 7.41 -27.83 3.76
N PHE A 17 8.06 -28.39 4.78
CA PHE A 17 7.85 -29.76 5.23
C PHE A 17 6.40 -30.00 5.70
N CYS A 18 5.80 -29.03 6.41
CA CYS A 18 4.39 -29.08 6.80
C CYS A 18 3.42 -29.02 5.60
N LEU A 19 3.76 -28.23 4.57
CA LEU A 19 2.96 -28.14 3.35
C LEU A 19 3.06 -29.44 2.52
N GLU A 20 4.26 -30.00 2.36
CA GLU A 20 4.50 -31.28 1.68
C GLU A 20 3.79 -32.44 2.39
N ARG A 21 3.88 -32.51 3.73
CA ARG A 21 3.18 -33.53 4.51
C ARG A 21 1.66 -33.47 4.31
N LEU A 22 1.10 -32.26 4.23
CA LEU A 22 -0.32 -32.05 3.96
C LEU A 22 -0.75 -32.50 2.56
N VAL A 23 0.10 -32.28 1.55
CA VAL A 23 -0.13 -32.72 0.17
C VAL A 23 -0.07 -34.25 0.09
N ASN A 24 0.95 -34.87 0.70
CA ASN A 24 1.09 -36.33 0.73
C ASN A 24 -0.11 -37.04 1.40
N ILE A 25 -0.68 -36.44 2.45
CA ILE A 25 -1.88 -36.97 3.12
C ILE A 25 -3.14 -36.82 2.23
N LEU A 26 -3.25 -35.73 1.46
CA LEU A 26 -4.37 -35.52 0.53
C LEU A 26 -4.25 -36.40 -0.73
N GLU A 27 -3.03 -36.72 -1.16
CA GLU A 27 -2.72 -37.57 -2.32
C GLU A 27 -2.72 -39.07 -1.98
N GLY A 28 -3.04 -39.44 -0.73
CA GLY A 28 -3.13 -40.84 -0.27
C GLY A 28 -1.78 -41.50 -0.01
N ASN A 29 -0.66 -40.79 -0.18
CA ASN A 29 0.69 -41.24 0.14
C ASN A 29 0.95 -41.12 1.65
N THR A 30 0.20 -41.92 2.42
CA THR A 30 0.30 -41.99 3.87
C THR A 30 1.33 -43.02 4.30
N VAL A 31 1.95 -42.80 5.46
CA VAL A 31 2.86 -43.77 6.06
C VAL A 31 2.05 -45.03 6.39
N PRO A 32 2.49 -46.24 5.98
CA PRO A 32 1.73 -47.47 6.22
C PRO A 32 1.44 -47.64 7.73
N GLY A 33 0.18 -47.91 8.06
CA GLY A 33 -0.29 -48.09 9.44
C GLY A 33 -0.81 -46.81 10.13
N VAL A 34 -0.74 -45.64 9.48
CA VAL A 34 -1.28 -44.39 10.04
C VAL A 34 -2.53 -43.96 9.27
N THR A 35 -3.70 -44.08 9.90
CA THR A 35 -4.97 -43.57 9.37
C THR A 35 -5.26 -42.19 9.93
N TYR A 36 -5.44 -41.21 9.05
CA TYR A 36 -5.81 -39.86 9.44
C TYR A 36 -7.34 -39.68 9.35
N PRO A 37 -8.01 -39.17 10.40
CA PRO A 37 -9.45 -38.90 10.35
C PRO A 37 -9.82 -37.87 9.26
N SER A 38 -10.88 -38.15 8.50
CA SER A 38 -11.37 -37.27 7.40
C SER A 38 -11.66 -35.84 7.87
N GLU A 39 -12.15 -35.67 9.10
CA GLU A 39 -12.41 -34.37 9.72
C GLU A 39 -11.16 -33.49 9.83
N MET A 40 -9.97 -34.07 10.04
CA MET A 40 -8.74 -33.27 10.13
C MET A 40 -8.31 -32.72 8.77
N LEU A 41 -8.41 -33.53 7.71
CA LEU A 41 -8.06 -33.11 6.35
C LEU A 41 -8.98 -31.99 5.88
N THR A 42 -10.27 -32.12 6.15
CA THR A 42 -11.27 -31.09 5.82
C THR A 42 -10.99 -29.79 6.58
N ASN A 43 -10.75 -29.83 7.90
CA ASN A 43 -10.41 -28.65 8.71
C ASN A 43 -9.13 -27.93 8.22
N LEU A 44 -8.08 -28.69 7.88
CA LEU A 44 -6.83 -28.11 7.36
C LEU A 44 -7.02 -27.49 5.98
N THR A 45 -7.81 -28.13 5.12
CA THR A 45 -8.17 -27.62 3.80
C THR A 45 -9.00 -26.34 3.90
N LEU A 46 -10.00 -26.31 4.78
CA LEU A 46 -10.83 -25.12 5.06
C LEU A 46 -9.99 -23.95 5.59
N LYS A 47 -9.07 -24.20 6.53
CA LYS A 47 -8.15 -23.17 7.04
C LYS A 47 -7.25 -22.61 5.94
N ARG A 48 -6.71 -23.46 5.08
CA ARG A 48 -5.89 -23.04 3.93
C ARG A 48 -6.70 -22.22 2.93
N ALA A 49 -7.91 -22.66 2.60
CA ALA A 49 -8.81 -21.96 1.69
C ALA A 49 -9.23 -20.59 2.24
N SER A 50 -9.64 -20.54 3.52
CA SER A 50 -9.97 -19.31 4.23
C SER A 50 -8.80 -18.32 4.24
N HIS A 51 -7.59 -18.79 4.56
CA HIS A 51 -6.38 -17.97 4.54
C HIS A 51 -6.09 -17.40 3.14
N LYS A 52 -6.19 -18.23 2.08
CA LYS A 52 -6.01 -17.78 0.70
C LYS A 52 -7.04 -16.70 0.32
N LEU A 53 -8.32 -16.92 0.67
CA LEU A 53 -9.39 -15.98 0.38
C LEU A 53 -9.19 -14.64 1.11
N ALA A 54 -8.80 -14.70 2.38
CA ALA A 54 -8.50 -13.51 3.18
C ALA A 54 -7.34 -12.70 2.59
N GLU A 55 -6.23 -13.36 2.23
CA GLU A 55 -5.07 -12.69 1.64
C GLU A 55 -5.37 -12.14 0.24
N GLN A 56 -6.15 -12.85 -0.57
CA GLN A 56 -6.63 -12.34 -1.86
C GLN A 56 -7.50 -11.10 -1.67
N GLY A 57 -8.43 -11.12 -0.72
CA GLY A 57 -9.27 -9.96 -0.40
C GLY A 57 -8.46 -8.75 0.10
N ARG A 58 -7.36 -8.98 0.83
CA ARG A 58 -6.42 -7.92 1.21
C ARG A 58 -5.69 -7.35 0.01
N ARG A 59 -5.15 -8.22 -0.86
CA ARG A 59 -4.42 -7.83 -2.08
C ARG A 59 -5.30 -7.06 -3.06
N ASN A 60 -6.57 -7.48 -3.21
CA ASN A 60 -7.52 -6.79 -4.07
C ASN A 60 -7.78 -5.37 -3.59
N ARG A 61 -8.08 -5.19 -2.29
CA ARG A 61 -8.25 -3.86 -1.68
C ARG A 61 -7.03 -2.96 -1.87
N PHE A 62 -5.82 -3.52 -1.78
CA PHE A 62 -4.58 -2.78 -2.02
C PHE A 62 -4.41 -2.37 -3.49
N ASN A 63 -4.70 -3.27 -4.43
CA ASN A 63 -4.59 -2.96 -5.86
C ASN A 63 -5.64 -1.92 -6.28
N LEU A 64 -6.88 -2.02 -5.80
CA LEU A 64 -7.91 -1.02 -6.07
C LEU A 64 -7.49 0.37 -5.58
N ALA A 65 -6.95 0.48 -4.37
CA ALA A 65 -6.45 1.76 -3.87
C ALA A 65 -5.28 2.31 -4.72
N LEU A 66 -4.41 1.44 -5.26
CA LEU A 66 -3.34 1.87 -6.17
C LEU A 66 -3.88 2.34 -7.52
N GLU A 67 -4.90 1.67 -8.06
CA GLU A 67 -5.57 2.08 -9.30
C GLU A 67 -6.29 3.42 -9.11
N ASP A 68 -6.98 3.61 -7.97
CA ASP A 68 -7.61 4.87 -7.60
C ASP A 68 -6.57 6.01 -7.55
N ILE A 69 -5.43 5.78 -6.89
CA ILE A 69 -4.34 6.76 -6.85
C ILE A 69 -3.85 7.06 -8.28
N ALA A 70 -3.60 6.04 -9.09
CA ALA A 70 -3.13 6.23 -10.46
C ALA A 70 -4.10 7.08 -11.30
N SER A 71 -5.41 6.96 -11.07
CA SER A 71 -6.42 7.76 -11.77
C SER A 71 -6.42 9.25 -11.38
N LEU A 72 -6.01 9.57 -10.16
CA LEU A 72 -5.91 10.94 -9.64
C LEU A 72 -4.60 11.64 -10.04
N LEU A 73 -3.62 10.90 -10.56
CA LEU A 73 -2.35 11.47 -10.98
C LEU A 73 -2.43 12.08 -12.37
N PRO A 74 -1.74 13.19 -12.62
CA PRO A 74 -1.61 13.75 -13.96
C PRO A 74 -0.94 12.71 -14.89
N GLN A 75 -1.66 12.30 -15.94
CA GLN A 75 -1.22 11.25 -16.89
C GLN A 75 -0.02 11.67 -17.75
N ALA A 76 0.19 12.98 -17.89
CA ALA A 76 1.40 13.57 -18.41
C ALA A 76 1.82 14.63 -17.40
N LEU A 77 2.82 14.33 -16.58
CA LEU A 77 3.66 15.39 -16.03
C LEU A 77 4.46 15.90 -17.22
N ASP A 78 3.94 16.92 -17.88
CA ASP A 78 4.75 17.77 -18.72
C ASP A 78 5.88 18.34 -17.84
N ASP A 79 7.13 18.11 -18.26
CA ASP A 79 8.37 18.61 -17.63
C ASP A 79 8.37 20.14 -17.41
N SER A 80 7.37 20.85 -17.94
CA SER A 80 7.10 22.29 -17.82
C SER A 80 6.67 22.73 -16.41
N MET A 81 6.25 21.84 -15.52
CA MET A 81 5.84 22.19 -14.14
C MET A 81 6.99 22.12 -13.12
N ILE A 82 8.20 21.69 -13.52
CA ILE A 82 9.42 21.80 -12.71
C ILE A 82 10.00 23.21 -12.89
N GLY A 83 9.36 24.18 -12.23
CA GLY A 83 9.95 25.50 -12.05
C GLY A 83 11.21 25.44 -11.21
N GLU A 84 12.35 25.73 -11.86
CA GLU A 84 13.58 26.36 -11.34
C GLU A 84 13.80 26.33 -9.81
N ASN A 85 14.34 25.24 -9.29
CA ASN A 85 15.37 25.22 -8.23
C ASN A 85 15.79 23.79 -7.95
N ASP A 86 16.76 23.29 -8.70
CA ASP A 86 17.90 22.53 -8.16
C ASP A 86 18.69 22.02 -9.35
N GLU A 87 19.69 22.81 -9.71
CA GLU A 87 20.74 22.41 -10.62
C GLU A 87 21.53 21.26 -9.97
N LYS A 88 21.71 20.17 -10.73
CA LYS A 88 22.53 18.98 -10.42
C LYS A 88 21.89 17.97 -9.47
N THR A 89 21.20 16.98 -10.05
CA THR A 89 21.76 15.60 -10.10
C THR A 89 20.92 14.73 -11.05
N SER A 90 21.63 14.17 -12.04
CA SER A 90 21.25 13.07 -12.92
C SER A 90 19.99 13.22 -13.78
N LYS A 91 20.24 13.63 -15.04
CA LYS A 91 19.74 12.89 -16.21
C LYS A 91 19.92 11.39 -15.96
N SER A 92 18.89 10.72 -15.46
CA SER A 92 18.75 9.28 -15.64
C SER A 92 17.37 9.03 -16.22
N ALA A 93 17.42 8.92 -17.54
CA ALA A 93 16.66 7.95 -18.27
C ALA A 93 15.16 8.23 -18.40
N ARG A 94 14.82 8.77 -19.57
CA ARG A 94 13.66 8.30 -20.34
C ARG A 94 13.77 6.78 -20.51
N VAL A 95 13.41 6.01 -19.49
CA VAL A 95 13.26 4.56 -19.61
C VAL A 95 11.80 4.31 -19.87
N GLY A 96 11.51 3.92 -21.11
CA GLY A 96 10.25 3.34 -21.53
C GLY A 96 9.99 2.01 -20.82
N GLY A 97 9.79 2.09 -19.51
CA GLY A 97 9.10 1.08 -18.73
C GLY A 97 7.62 1.42 -18.68
N PRO A 98 6.74 0.42 -18.55
CA PRO A 98 5.31 0.67 -18.58
C PRO A 98 4.94 1.68 -17.48
N PRO A 99 4.15 2.73 -17.80
CA PRO A 99 3.95 3.92 -16.96
C PRO A 99 3.21 3.66 -15.63
N ASN A 100 2.95 2.40 -15.28
CA ASN A 100 2.02 1.96 -14.25
C ASN A 100 2.65 0.98 -13.24
N SER A 101 3.98 0.96 -13.09
CA SER A 101 4.60 0.16 -12.02
C SER A 101 4.13 0.68 -10.65
N LYS A 102 3.85 -0.25 -9.72
CA LYS A 102 3.32 0.09 -8.37
C LYS A 102 4.21 1.09 -7.63
N ALA A 103 5.53 1.00 -7.83
CA ALA A 103 6.49 1.93 -7.25
C ALA A 103 6.38 3.33 -7.88
N ASN A 104 6.31 3.41 -9.21
CA ASN A 104 6.20 4.69 -9.93
C ASN A 104 4.93 5.46 -9.54
N ILE A 105 3.78 4.77 -9.40
CA ILE A 105 2.51 5.39 -8.94
C ILE A 105 2.71 6.05 -7.56
N VAL A 106 3.36 5.34 -6.64
CA VAL A 106 3.59 5.85 -5.28
C VAL A 106 4.57 7.04 -5.28
N GLU A 107 5.63 6.98 -6.08
CA GLU A 107 6.59 8.08 -6.21
C GLU A 107 5.97 9.33 -6.82
N LEU A 108 5.19 9.18 -7.90
CA LEU A 108 4.47 10.27 -8.55
C LEU A 108 3.43 10.88 -7.60
N ALA A 109 2.68 10.06 -6.87
CA ALA A 109 1.74 10.53 -5.87
C ALA A 109 2.41 11.36 -4.78
N LEU A 110 3.57 10.93 -4.29
CA LEU A 110 4.31 11.69 -3.28
C LEU A 110 4.75 13.07 -3.80
N ARG A 111 5.25 13.14 -5.04
CA ARG A 111 5.65 14.41 -5.67
C ARG A 111 4.43 15.33 -5.87
N TYR A 112 3.35 14.79 -6.41
CA TYR A 112 2.14 15.56 -6.70
C TYR A 112 1.48 16.13 -5.44
N ILE A 113 1.41 15.35 -4.36
CA ILE A 113 0.90 15.84 -3.07
C ILE A 113 1.73 17.02 -2.54
N ARG A 114 3.07 16.98 -2.68
CA ARG A 114 3.93 18.10 -2.27
C ARG A 114 3.65 19.35 -3.10
N GLN A 115 3.48 19.18 -4.42
CA GLN A 115 3.14 20.27 -5.32
C GLN A 115 1.79 20.90 -4.97
N LEU A 116 0.73 20.09 -4.81
CA LEU A 116 -0.60 20.56 -4.41
C LEU A 116 -0.57 21.32 -3.09
N LYS A 117 0.23 20.88 -2.10
CA LYS A 117 0.36 21.62 -0.83
C LYS A 117 0.97 23.01 -1.02
N LYS A 118 1.92 23.16 -1.93
CA LYS A 118 2.53 24.46 -2.26
C LYS A 118 1.52 25.35 -2.97
N GLU A 119 0.83 24.82 -3.98
CA GLU A 119 -0.19 25.56 -4.74
C GLU A 119 -1.35 26.03 -3.86
N VAL A 120 -1.83 25.20 -2.94
CA VAL A 120 -2.87 25.57 -1.98
C VAL A 120 -2.39 26.68 -1.04
N ALA A 121 -1.14 26.62 -0.57
CA ALA A 121 -0.58 27.68 0.27
C ALA A 121 -0.50 29.01 -0.49
N ASP A 122 -0.06 28.99 -1.74
CA ASP A 122 0.09 30.19 -2.56
C ASP A 122 -1.27 30.72 -3.05
N ALA A 123 -2.24 29.84 -3.31
CA ALA A 123 -3.62 30.22 -3.59
C ALA A 123 -4.27 30.88 -2.36
N ASN A 124 -4.08 30.34 -1.16
CA ASN A 124 -4.58 30.95 0.07
C ASN A 124 -3.95 32.33 0.34
N LYS A 125 -2.65 32.50 0.10
CA LYS A 125 -2.01 33.84 0.19
C LYS A 125 -2.63 34.82 -0.80
N ARG A 126 -2.88 34.39 -2.05
CA ARG A 126 -3.54 35.21 -3.07
C ARG A 126 -4.98 35.55 -2.69
N ALA A 127 -5.72 34.60 -2.13
CA ALA A 127 -7.08 34.82 -1.63
C ALA A 127 -7.08 35.85 -0.50
N VAL A 128 -6.23 35.70 0.52
CA VAL A 128 -6.10 36.68 1.62
C VAL A 128 -5.69 38.05 1.10
N ALA A 129 -4.74 38.11 0.15
CA ALA A 129 -4.35 39.38 -0.44
C ALA A 129 -5.48 40.03 -1.26
N ALA A 130 -6.36 39.24 -1.88
CA ALA A 130 -7.54 39.74 -2.58
C ALA A 130 -8.63 40.19 -1.59
N GLU A 131 -8.88 39.42 -0.53
CA GLU A 131 -9.81 39.76 0.55
C GLU A 131 -9.41 41.06 1.26
N ASN A 132 -8.12 41.22 1.58
CA ASN A 132 -7.58 42.46 2.15
C ASN A 132 -7.75 43.66 1.22
N LYS A 133 -7.62 43.47 -0.09
CA LYS A 133 -7.86 44.54 -1.09
C LYS A 133 -9.34 44.88 -1.25
N LEU A 134 -10.22 43.92 -1.02
CA LEU A 134 -11.67 44.09 -1.12
C LEU A 134 -12.32 44.53 0.21
N GLY A 135 -11.53 44.68 1.28
CA GLY A 135 -12.01 45.19 2.57
C GLY A 135 -13.04 44.29 3.26
N LEU A 136 -13.18 43.04 2.81
CA LEU A 136 -14.09 42.06 3.39
C LEU A 136 -13.33 41.28 4.46
N GLU A 137 -13.15 41.88 5.64
CA GLU A 137 -12.90 41.12 6.88
C GLU A 137 -14.19 40.37 7.27
N GLY A 138 -14.58 39.41 6.43
CA GLY A 138 -15.80 38.64 6.58
C GLY A 138 -15.56 37.45 7.51
N HIS A 139 -15.80 37.67 8.80
CA HIS A 139 -16.03 36.67 9.86
C HIS A 139 -15.08 35.47 9.92
N GLN A 140 -14.25 35.47 10.96
CA GLN A 140 -13.65 34.25 11.53
C GLN A 140 -14.72 33.18 11.70
N CYS A 141 -14.77 32.21 10.78
CA CYS A 141 -15.40 30.93 11.05
C CYS A 141 -14.54 30.27 12.13
N GLU A 142 -15.01 30.39 13.37
CA GLU A 142 -14.44 29.83 14.58
C GLU A 142 -14.04 28.39 14.31
N LYS A 143 -12.73 28.13 14.15
CA LYS A 143 -12.20 26.78 13.96
C LYS A 143 -12.38 26.04 15.28
N LYS A 144 -13.55 25.42 15.47
CA LYS A 144 -13.75 24.49 16.58
C LYS A 144 -12.69 23.39 16.42
N PRO A 145 -11.90 23.11 17.47
CA PRO A 145 -10.86 22.09 17.38
C PRO A 145 -11.52 20.76 17.00
N SER A 146 -11.11 20.18 15.88
CA SER A 146 -11.55 18.85 15.50
C SER A 146 -11.03 17.87 16.54
N ARG A 147 -11.92 17.38 17.40
CA ARG A 147 -11.58 16.35 18.37
C ARG A 147 -11.15 15.09 17.59
N PRO A 148 -9.97 14.53 17.86
CA PRO A 148 -9.50 13.33 17.18
C PRO A 148 -10.42 12.13 17.52
N SER A 149 -10.63 11.24 16.54
CA SER A 149 -11.63 10.16 16.59
C SER A 149 -11.47 9.16 17.72
N TRP A 150 -10.31 9.12 18.39
CA TRP A 150 -10.07 8.26 19.56
C TRP A 150 -10.75 8.76 20.84
N ALA A 151 -11.27 10.00 20.86
CA ALA A 151 -11.85 10.64 22.04
C ALA A 151 -13.19 10.06 22.53
N TYR A 152 -13.74 9.03 21.88
CA TYR A 152 -15.03 8.40 22.22
C TYR A 152 -14.91 6.92 22.64
N ARG A 153 -13.91 6.57 23.44
CA ARG A 153 -13.81 5.23 24.07
C ARG A 153 -13.55 5.34 25.57
N LYS A 154 -14.57 5.77 26.32
CA LYS A 154 -14.72 5.46 27.74
C LYS A 154 -16.18 5.69 28.15
N ALA A 155 -16.95 4.60 28.11
CA ALA A 155 -18.05 4.27 29.01
C ALA A 155 -18.27 2.77 28.86
#